data_AF-A0A2I0QXW3-F1
#
_entry.id   AF-A0A2I0QXW3-F1
#
_cell.length_a   1.000
_cell.length_b   1.000
_cell.length_c   1.000
_cell.angle_alpha   90.00
_cell.angle_beta   90.00
_cell.angle_gamma   90.00
#
_symmetry.space_group_name_H-M   'P 1'
#
loop_
_entity.id
_entity.type
_entity.pdbx_description
1 polymer ?
#
loop_
_entity_poly.entity_id
_entity_poly.type
_entity_poly.pdbx_seq_one_letter_code
_entity_poly.pdbx_strand_id
1 'polypeptide(L)'
;MNTTSNTKNDALLEQIINQVHSGELSVDVSLNVNGTLVTGTIISASEYLDTVAGYFSGKSDAEKKMKEKLSQGKEQLDNQRETEINFIHLKDANFFDEKGNALPSEGGVLWRGKLTQVDGYFLGKIKKGK
;
A
#
# COMPACT_ATOMS: atom_id res chain seq x y z
N MET A 1 -4.60 -29.09 19.85
CA MET A 1 -4.04 -27.91 20.53
C MET A 1 -4.02 -26.79 19.51
N ASN A 2 -4.86 -25.76 19.68
CA ASN A 2 -4.98 -24.66 18.72
C ASN A 2 -3.97 -23.58 19.13
N THR A 3 -2.78 -23.59 18.55
CA THR A 3 -1.88 -22.43 18.62
C THR A 3 -2.38 -21.41 17.62
N THR A 4 -3.21 -20.47 18.08
CA THR A 4 -3.39 -19.19 17.41
C THR A 4 -2.01 -18.52 17.37
N SER A 5 -1.28 -18.71 16.27
CA SER A 5 -0.12 -17.87 15.99
C SER A 5 -0.63 -16.44 15.90
N ASN A 6 -0.23 -15.62 16.87
CA ASN A 6 -0.41 -14.19 16.78
C ASN A 6 0.52 -13.72 15.67
N THR A 7 0.04 -13.69 14.42
CA THR A 7 0.80 -13.21 13.25
C THR A 7 0.99 -11.71 13.42
N LYS A 8 2.02 -11.36 14.19
CA LYS A 8 2.46 -9.99 14.36
C LYS A 8 3.15 -9.52 13.08
N ASN A 9 2.87 -8.29 12.70
CA ASN A 9 3.56 -7.63 11.59
C ASN A 9 5.08 -7.56 11.84
N ASP A 10 5.85 -7.48 10.76
CA ASP A 10 7.28 -7.21 10.84
C ASP A 10 7.54 -5.80 11.40
N ALA A 11 8.21 -5.72 12.54
CA ALA A 11 8.37 -4.45 13.28
C ALA A 11 9.22 -3.42 12.51
N LEU A 12 10.19 -3.87 11.70
CA LEU A 12 11.01 -2.95 10.90
C LEU A 12 10.20 -2.38 9.74
N LEU A 13 9.41 -3.22 9.05
CA LEU A 13 8.53 -2.76 7.98
C LEU A 13 7.44 -1.81 8.53
N GLU A 14 6.87 -2.10 9.70
CA GLU A 14 5.98 -1.16 10.40
C GLU A 14 6.64 0.18 10.67
N GLN A 15 7.89 0.18 11.17
CA GLN A 15 8.62 1.41 11.43
C GLN A 15 8.85 2.20 10.14
N ILE A 16 9.22 1.54 9.04
CA ILE A 16 9.40 2.19 7.73
C ILE A 16 8.09 2.86 7.29
N ILE A 17 6.96 2.16 7.39
CA ILE A 17 5.64 2.70 7.03
C ILE A 17 5.30 3.92 7.89
N ASN A 18 5.55 3.87 9.20
CA ASN A 18 5.36 5.02 10.09
C ASN A 18 6.18 6.25 9.67
N GLN A 19 7.43 6.06 9.24
CA GLN A 19 8.28 7.16 8.78
C GLN A 19 7.86 7.73 7.41
N VAL A 20 7.21 6.91 6.57
CA VAL A 20 6.56 7.41 5.35
C VAL A 20 5.30 8.20 5.72
N HIS A 21 4.54 7.77 6.73
CA HIS A 21 3.35 8.48 7.21
C HIS A 21 3.68 9.86 7.79
N SER A 22 4.82 10.02 8.47
CA SER A 22 5.27 11.34 8.96
C SER A 22 5.75 12.28 7.85
N GLY A 23 5.89 11.79 6.61
CA GLY A 23 6.40 12.54 5.47
C GLY A 23 7.92 12.70 5.47
N GLU A 24 8.63 12.01 6.36
CA GLU A 24 10.09 12.09 6.46
C GLU A 24 10.80 11.24 5.41
N LEU A 25 10.14 10.19 4.91
CA LEU A 25 10.71 9.26 3.95
C LEU A 25 9.79 9.02 2.74
N SER A 26 10.42 8.74 1.60
CA SER A 26 9.80 8.10 0.44
C SER A 26 10.59 6.84 0.16
N VAL A 27 9.93 5.68 0.21
CA VAL A 27 10.61 4.39 0.20
C VAL A 27 10.07 3.53 -0.94
N ASP A 28 10.95 3.25 -1.89
CA ASP A 28 10.74 2.20 -2.87
C ASP A 28 10.91 0.83 -2.21
N VAL A 29 10.02 -0.10 -2.48
CA VAL A 29 10.03 -1.43 -1.87
C VAL A 29 9.57 -2.49 -2.87
N SER A 30 10.07 -3.70 -2.67
CA SER A 30 9.57 -4.92 -3.31
C SER A 30 9.21 -5.94 -2.24
N LEU A 31 8.01 -6.50 -2.36
CA LEU A 31 7.37 -7.36 -1.38
C LEU A 31 7.09 -8.73 -1.99
N ASN A 32 7.40 -9.78 -1.25
CA ASN A 32 6.89 -11.12 -1.50
C ASN A 32 5.61 -11.31 -0.70
N VAL A 33 4.49 -11.56 -1.39
CA VAL A 33 3.17 -11.71 -0.79
C VAL A 33 2.49 -12.94 -1.39
N ASN A 34 2.39 -14.02 -0.62
CA ASN A 34 1.79 -15.29 -1.04
C ASN A 34 2.34 -15.80 -2.38
N GLY A 35 3.66 -15.72 -2.56
CA GLY A 35 4.36 -16.13 -3.80
C GLY A 35 4.27 -15.13 -4.96
N THR A 36 3.60 -14.00 -4.79
CA THR A 36 3.57 -12.90 -5.77
C THR A 36 4.56 -11.82 -5.38
N LEU A 37 5.31 -11.33 -6.37
CA LEU A 37 6.24 -10.21 -6.21
C LEU A 37 5.55 -8.91 -6.59
N VAL A 38 5.46 -7.98 -5.65
CA VAL A 38 4.87 -6.65 -5.84
C VAL A 38 5.92 -5.60 -5.57
N THR A 39 6.19 -4.72 -6.52
CA THR A 39 7.16 -3.62 -6.38
C THR A 39 6.44 -2.29 -6.50
N GLY A 40 6.84 -1.27 -5.74
CA GLY A 40 6.17 0.04 -5.74
C GLY A 40 6.85 1.05 -4.82
N THR A 41 6.24 2.22 -4.65
CA THR A 41 6.66 3.21 -3.64
C THR A 41 5.65 3.25 -2.52
N ILE A 42 6.10 3.11 -1.27
CA ILE A 42 5.24 3.22 -0.08
C ILE A 42 4.66 4.63 -0.03
N ILE A 43 3.35 4.72 0.20
CA ILE A 43 2.63 5.97 0.42
C ILE A 43 1.83 5.90 1.71
N SER A 44 1.47 7.07 2.24
CA SER A 44 0.65 7.11 3.44
C SER A 44 -0.78 6.60 3.19
N ALA A 45 -1.43 6.11 4.24
CA ALA A 45 -2.85 5.76 4.17
C ALA A 45 -3.71 6.97 3.72
N SER A 46 -3.35 8.17 4.16
CA SER A 46 -3.98 9.45 3.78
C SER A 46 -3.83 9.72 2.27
N GLU A 47 -2.61 9.62 1.72
CA GLU A 47 -2.35 9.73 0.27
C GLU A 47 -3.07 8.64 -0.53
N TYR A 48 -3.13 7.42 0.00
CA TYR A 48 -3.84 6.32 -0.64
C TYR A 48 -5.33 6.61 -0.76
N LEU A 49 -5.99 7.06 0.32
CA LEU A 49 -7.41 7.39 0.31
C LEU A 49 -7.72 8.55 -0.66
N ASP A 50 -6.89 9.59 -0.69
CA ASP A 50 -7.00 10.69 -1.65
C ASP A 50 -6.90 10.20 -3.10
N THR A 51 -5.91 9.36 -3.38
CA THR A 51 -5.70 8.85 -4.74
C THR A 51 -6.85 7.93 -5.15
N VAL A 52 -7.36 7.10 -4.24
CA VAL A 52 -8.56 6.28 -4.48
C VAL A 52 -9.78 7.15 -4.75
N ALA A 53 -9.97 8.25 -4.01
CA ALA A 53 -11.05 9.19 -4.27
C ALA A 53 -10.98 9.77 -5.68
N GLY A 54 -9.77 9.97 -6.21
CA GLY A 54 -9.52 10.41 -7.59
C GLY A 54 -10.11 9.52 -8.68
N TYR A 55 -10.30 8.21 -8.43
CA TYR A 55 -10.92 7.30 -9.41
C TYR A 55 -12.43 7.51 -9.58
N PHE A 56 -13.09 8.19 -8.64
CA PHE A 56 -14.53 8.46 -8.71
C PHE A 56 -14.79 9.83 -9.33
N SER A 57 -15.53 9.86 -10.45
CA SER A 57 -15.79 11.11 -11.18
C SER A 57 -16.65 12.10 -10.39
N GLY A 58 -17.46 11.62 -9.44
CA GLY A 58 -18.39 12.41 -8.65
C GLY A 58 -19.67 12.77 -9.42
N LYS A 59 -19.95 12.10 -10.54
CA LYS A 59 -21.11 12.40 -11.39
C LYS A 59 -22.40 11.78 -10.84
N SER A 60 -22.30 10.63 -10.18
CA SER A 60 -23.44 10.00 -9.51
C SER A 60 -23.45 10.30 -8.01
N ASP A 61 -24.63 10.24 -7.38
CA ASP A 61 -24.76 10.42 -5.93
C ASP A 61 -24.01 9.34 -5.15
N ALA A 62 -23.91 8.13 -5.69
CA ALA A 62 -23.11 7.05 -5.10
C ALA A 62 -21.61 7.41 -5.09
N GLU A 63 -21.09 7.94 -6.19
CA GLU A 63 -19.69 8.39 -6.27
C GLU A 63 -19.40 9.56 -5.33
N LYS A 64 -20.30 10.55 -5.23
CA LYS A 64 -20.15 11.67 -4.29
C LYS A 64 -20.07 11.19 -2.84
N LYS A 65 -21.02 10.33 -2.44
CA LYS A 65 -21.02 9.72 -1.10
C LYS A 65 -19.76 8.91 -0.83
N MET A 66 -19.23 8.22 -1.85
CA MET A 66 -17.99 7.47 -1.71
C MET A 66 -16.78 8.40 -1.48
N LYS A 67 -16.67 9.48 -2.26
CA LYS A 67 -15.61 10.50 -2.08
C LYS A 67 -15.68 11.17 -0.71
N GLU A 68 -16.88 11.49 -0.23
CA GLU A 68 -17.11 12.04 1.11
C GLU A 68 -16.61 11.08 2.20
N LYS A 69 -16.97 9.79 2.12
CA LYS A 69 -16.50 8.78 3.08
C LYS A 69 -14.98 8.60 3.08
N LEU A 70 -14.35 8.63 1.91
CA LEU A 70 -12.89 8.54 1.79
C LEU A 70 -12.22 9.78 2.41
N SER A 71 -12.78 10.97 2.19
CA SER A 71 -12.28 12.23 2.78
C SER A 71 -12.40 12.21 4.30
N GLN A 72 -13.53 11.75 4.84
CA GLN A 72 -13.71 11.57 6.29
C GLN A 72 -12.72 10.56 6.88
N GLY A 73 -12.48 9.44 6.18
CA GLY A 73 -11.49 8.45 6.61
C GLY A 73 -10.07 9.03 6.65
N LYS A 74 -9.73 9.87 5.67
CA LYS A 74 -8.46 10.62 5.68
C LYS A 74 -8.36 11.58 6.87
N GLU A 75 -9.37 12.41 7.11
CA GLU A 75 -9.38 13.34 8.24
C GLU A 75 -9.22 12.61 9.58
N GLN A 76 -9.80 11.41 9.72
CA GLN A 76 -9.62 10.59 10.91
C GLN A 76 -8.17 10.12 11.09
N LEU A 77 -7.51 9.72 10.00
CA LEU A 77 -6.11 9.30 10.02
C LEU A 77 -5.18 10.47 10.36
N ASP A 78 -5.40 11.63 9.75
CA ASP A 78 -4.56 12.81 9.96
C ASP A 78 -4.70 13.35 11.42
N ASN A 79 -5.85 13.12 12.06
CA ASN A 79 -6.12 13.52 13.44
C ASN A 79 -5.72 12.47 14.50
N GLN A 80 -5.44 11.23 14.10
CA GLN A 80 -5.00 10.17 15.01
C GLN A 80 -3.47 10.09 15.05
N ARG A 81 -2.88 10.26 16.24
CA ARG A 81 -1.42 10.18 16.42
C ARG A 81 -0.87 8.76 16.39
N GLU A 82 -1.70 7.78 16.74
CA GLU A 82 -1.30 6.37 16.82
C GLU A 82 -2.44 5.50 16.28
N THR A 83 -2.34 5.13 15.01
CA THR A 83 -3.23 4.13 14.40
C THR A 83 -2.41 2.86 14.14
N GLU A 84 -2.95 1.71 14.51
CA GLU A 84 -2.34 0.42 14.22
C GLU A 84 -2.16 0.24 12.70
N ILE A 85 -0.92 0.01 12.25
CA ILE A 85 -0.62 -0.22 10.84
C ILE A 85 -0.97 -1.66 10.49
N ASN A 86 -2.13 -1.83 9.87
CA ASN A 86 -2.60 -3.14 9.42
C ASN A 86 -2.33 -3.39 7.92
N PHE A 87 -2.03 -2.33 7.17
CA PHE A 87 -1.90 -2.37 5.72
C PHE A 87 -0.70 -1.58 5.25
N ILE A 88 -0.09 -2.07 4.17
CA ILE A 88 0.88 -1.34 3.37
C ILE A 88 0.20 -0.85 2.09
N HIS A 89 0.46 0.40 1.72
CA HIS A 89 -0.09 1.05 0.54
C HIS A 89 1.06 1.44 -0.39
N LEU A 90 0.96 1.06 -1.67
CA LEU A 90 1.93 1.40 -2.69
C LEU A 90 1.28 2.22 -3.81
N LYS A 91 2.00 3.22 -4.31
CA LYS A 91 1.76 3.80 -5.64
C LYS A 91 2.78 3.29 -6.64
N ASP A 92 2.47 3.50 -7.92
CA ASP A 92 3.28 3.04 -9.04
C ASP A 92 3.65 1.56 -8.90
N ALA A 93 2.68 0.76 -8.45
CA ALA A 93 2.92 -0.64 -8.15
C ALA A 93 2.89 -1.47 -9.44
N ASN A 94 3.84 -2.39 -9.56
CA ASN A 94 3.90 -3.40 -10.60
C ASN A 94 4.07 -4.80 -9.97
N PHE A 95 3.49 -5.78 -10.65
CA PHE A 95 3.67 -7.20 -10.40
C PHE A 95 4.56 -7.78 -11.49
N PHE A 96 5.08 -8.99 -11.29
CA PHE A 96 5.83 -9.70 -12.33
C PHE A 96 5.22 -11.07 -12.59
N ASP A 97 5.03 -11.39 -13.86
CA ASP A 97 4.68 -12.76 -14.28
C ASP A 97 5.90 -13.69 -14.20
N GLU A 98 5.68 -14.98 -14.42
CA GLU A 98 6.75 -16.00 -14.39
C GLU A 98 7.84 -15.78 -15.46
N LYS A 99 7.56 -14.96 -16.48
CA LYS A 99 8.50 -14.58 -17.55
C LYS A 99 9.24 -13.27 -17.23
N GLY A 100 8.96 -12.65 -16.08
CA GLY A 100 9.55 -11.39 -15.67
C GLY A 100 8.96 -10.16 -16.34
N ASN A 101 7.78 -10.26 -16.96
CA ASN A 101 7.07 -9.08 -17.50
C ASN A 101 6.34 -8.35 -16.38
N ALA A 102 6.42 -7.01 -16.41
CA ALA A 102 5.67 -6.17 -15.50
C ALA A 102 4.16 -6.19 -15.81
N LEU A 103 3.33 -6.24 -14.77
CA LEU A 103 1.88 -6.08 -14.82
C LEU A 103 1.49 -4.92 -13.88
N PRO A 104 0.79 -3.87 -14.34
CA PRO A 104 0.49 -3.59 -15.75
C PRO A 104 1.78 -3.40 -16.57
N SER A 105 1.66 -3.61 -17.88
CA SER A 105 2.79 -3.50 -18.81
C SER A 105 3.27 -2.05 -19.00
N GLU A 106 2.43 -1.07 -18.68
CA GLU A 106 2.74 0.36 -18.71
C GLU A 106 2.21 1.05 -17.45
N GLY A 107 2.97 2.03 -16.96
CA GLY A 107 2.65 2.75 -15.72
C GLY A 107 2.69 1.83 -14.49
N GLY A 108 1.86 2.14 -13.50
CA GLY A 108 1.67 1.34 -12.31
C GLY A 108 0.27 1.53 -11.75
N VAL A 109 -0.08 0.73 -10.73
CA VAL A 109 -1.38 0.80 -10.06
C VAL A 109 -1.23 1.22 -8.61
N LEU A 110 -2.33 1.66 -7.98
CA LEU A 110 -2.41 1.63 -6.53
C LEU A 110 -2.50 0.18 -6.05
N TRP A 111 -1.73 -0.15 -5.03
CA TRP A 111 -1.81 -1.46 -4.38
C TRP A 111 -1.97 -1.29 -2.86
N ARG A 112 -2.79 -2.16 -2.27
CA ARG A 112 -3.02 -2.23 -0.82
C ARG A 112 -2.94 -3.68 -0.39
N GLY A 113 -1.99 -3.99 0.49
CA GLY A 113 -1.76 -5.33 1.02
C GLY A 113 -1.89 -5.38 2.54
N LYS A 114 -2.27 -6.54 3.08
CA LYS A 114 -2.21 -6.80 4.52
C LYS A 114 -0.76 -6.97 4.93
N LEU A 115 -0.35 -6.28 5.99
CA LEU A 115 1.04 -6.35 6.46
C LEU A 115 1.38 -7.76 6.99
N THR A 116 0.41 -8.44 7.61
CA THR A 116 0.50 -9.84 8.07
C THR A 116 0.60 -10.89 6.96
N GLN A 117 0.57 -10.49 5.69
CA GLN A 117 0.70 -11.38 4.53
C GLN A 117 2.00 -11.14 3.75
N VAL A 118 2.86 -10.25 4.24
CA VAL A 118 4.19 -10.02 3.66
C VAL A 118 5.10 -11.13 4.16
N ASP A 119 5.51 -12.02 3.26
CA ASP A 119 6.44 -13.11 3.56
C ASP A 119 7.89 -12.62 3.67
N GLY A 120 8.20 -11.52 2.98
CA GLY A 120 9.50 -10.86 3.01
C GLY A 120 9.54 -9.64 2.10
N TYR A 121 10.57 -8.82 2.24
CA TYR A 121 10.73 -7.60 1.44
C TYR A 121 12.20 -7.23 1.25
N PHE A 122 12.44 -6.34 0.28
CA PHE A 122 13.70 -5.61 0.14
C PHE A 122 13.41 -4.18 -0.32
N LEU A 123 14.35 -3.28 -0.03
CA LEU A 123 14.25 -1.88 -0.44
C LEU A 123 14.67 -1.72 -1.91
N GLY A 124 13.95 -0.88 -2.63
CA GLY A 124 14.12 -0.60 -4.05
C GLY A 124 13.05 -1.24 -4.93
N LYS A 125 12.95 -0.72 -6.16
CA LYS A 125 12.05 -1.22 -7.20
C LYS A 125 12.73 -2.20 -8.14
N ILE A 126 12.03 -3.26 -8.48
CA ILE A 126 12.43 -4.13 -9.59
C ILE A 126 12.16 -3.38 -10.90
N LYS A 127 13.16 -3.36 -11.78
CA LYS A 127 13.05 -2.81 -13.11
C LYS A 127 13.19 -3.94 -14.10
N LYS A 128 12.45 -3.86 -15.22
CA LYS A 128 12.67 -4.74 -16.35
C LYS A 128 14.15 -4.64 -16.76
N GLY A 129 14.84 -5.78 -16.85
CA GLY A 129 16.19 -5.85 -17.39
C GLY A 129 16.20 -5.30 -18.81
N LYS A 130 17.26 -4.55 -19.16
CA LYS A 130 17.47 -4.08 -20.53
C LYS A 130 17.73 -5.26 -21.47
#